data_AF-A0A6M0RBP9-F1
#
_entry.id   AF-A0A6M0RBP9-F1
#
_cell.length_a   1.000
_cell.length_b   1.000
_cell.length_c   1.000
_cell.angle_alpha   90.00
_cell.angle_beta   90.00
_cell.angle_gamma   90.00
#
_symmetry.space_group_name_H-M   'P 1'
#
loop_
_entity.id
_entity.type
_entity.pdbx_description
1 polymer ?
#
loop_
_entity_poly.entity_id
_entity_poly.type
_entity_poly.pdbx_seq_one_letter_code
_entity_poly.pdbx_strand_id
1 'polypeptide(L)'
;MKIQYANDEEKKVILLKNKDKYLIEEQNLVNGNFLIFSNVPVLENEYNLILEKSDLEKVAMAEAIVDLNNEIEILKEKINKLEKEGK
;
A
#
# COMPACT_ATOMS: atom_id res chain seq x y z
N MET A 1 -13.66 -2.85 13.06
CA MET A 1 -12.91 -3.73 13.99
C MET A 1 -11.73 -4.32 13.24
N LYS A 2 -10.51 -4.31 13.81
CA LYS A 2 -9.29 -4.82 13.17
C LYS A 2 -8.71 -5.97 13.99
N ILE A 3 -8.40 -7.10 13.36
CA ILE A 3 -7.86 -8.29 14.02
C ILE A 3 -6.64 -8.77 13.25
N GLN A 4 -5.52 -8.98 13.94
CA GLN A 4 -4.29 -9.54 13.35
C GLN A 4 -4.37 -11.07 13.30
N TYR A 5 -3.75 -11.69 12.29
CA TYR A 5 -3.55 -13.13 12.21
C TYR A 5 -2.14 -13.47 11.74
N ALA A 6 -1.64 -14.62 12.18
CA ALA A 6 -0.30 -15.11 11.85
C ALA A 6 -0.30 -16.15 10.73
N ASN A 7 -1.41 -16.88 10.54
CA ASN A 7 -1.51 -17.95 9.55
C ASN A 7 -2.96 -18.19 9.07
N ASP A 8 -3.11 -19.05 8.07
CA ASP A 8 -4.40 -19.35 7.42
C ASP A 8 -5.40 -20.09 8.32
N GLU A 9 -4.93 -20.92 9.26
CA GLU A 9 -5.82 -21.59 10.20
C GLU A 9 -6.45 -20.58 11.15
N GLU A 10 -5.63 -19.67 11.70
CA GLU A 10 -6.08 -18.57 12.54
C GLU A 10 -7.03 -17.64 11.80
N LYS A 11 -6.71 -17.29 10.54
CA LYS A 11 -7.58 -16.52 9.65
C LYS A 11 -8.97 -17.17 9.55
N LYS A 12 -9.04 -18.47 9.26
CA LYS A 12 -10.31 -19.20 9.17
C LYS A 12 -11.09 -19.16 10.48
N VAL A 13 -10.42 -19.33 11.62
CA VAL A 13 -11.06 -19.23 12.95
C VAL A 13 -11.63 -17.83 13.19
N ILE A 14 -10.89 -16.76 12.85
CA ILE A 14 -11.35 -15.38 13.02
C ILE A 14 -12.58 -15.10 12.15
N LEU A 15 -12.57 -15.55 10.89
CA LEU A 15 -13.71 -15.41 9.98
C LEU A 15 -14.95 -16.14 10.51
N LEU A 16 -14.77 -17.37 11.02
CA LEU A 16 -15.87 -18.15 11.61
C LEU A 16 -16.43 -17.50 12.88
N LYS A 17 -15.59 -16.89 13.71
CA LYS A 17 -16.00 -16.21 14.95
C LYS A 17 -16.70 -14.87 14.72
N ASN A 18 -16.56 -14.26 13.56
CA ASN A 18 -17.11 -12.95 13.23
C ASN A 18 -18.07 -13.00 12.03
N LYS A 19 -18.79 -14.11 11.87
CA LYS A 19 -19.80 -14.28 10.80
C LYS A 19 -20.95 -13.30 10.88
N ASP A 20 -21.17 -12.69 12.04
CA ASP A 20 -22.14 -11.64 12.29
C ASP A 20 -21.71 -10.28 11.72
N LYS A 21 -20.48 -10.15 11.21
CA LYS A 21 -19.89 -8.92 10.68
C LYS A 21 -19.50 -9.09 9.22
N TYR A 22 -19.42 -7.97 8.53
CA TYR A 22 -18.94 -7.90 7.17
C TYR A 22 -17.42 -7.75 7.17
N LEU A 23 -16.70 -8.65 6.49
CA LEU A 23 -15.29 -8.43 6.17
C LEU A 23 -15.20 -7.40 5.06
N ILE A 24 -14.50 -6.30 5.31
CA ILE A 24 -14.42 -5.17 4.37
C ILE A 24 -13.04 -5.01 3.74
N GLU A 25 -12.00 -5.52 4.40
CA GLU A 25 -10.63 -5.40 3.93
C GLU A 25 -9.74 -6.48 4.55
N GLU A 26 -8.77 -6.95 3.77
CA GLU A 26 -7.65 -7.78 4.23
C GLU A 26 -6.34 -7.07 3.91
N GLN A 27 -5.54 -6.80 4.93
CA GLN A 27 -4.26 -6.08 4.82
C GLN A 27 -3.11 -7.05 5.08
N ASN A 28 -2.17 -7.16 4.14
CA ASN A 28 -0.93 -7.92 4.31
C ASN A 28 0.25 -6.94 4.32
N LEU A 29 0.70 -6.57 5.51
CA LEU A 29 1.72 -5.54 5.72
C LEU A 29 3.03 -6.16 6.23
N VAL A 30 4.13 -5.41 6.13
CA VAL A 30 5.45 -5.83 6.64
C VAL A 30 5.41 -6.16 8.14
N ASN A 31 4.55 -5.51 8.90
CA ASN A 31 4.38 -5.71 10.34
C ASN A 31 3.27 -6.71 10.71
N GLY A 32 2.67 -7.39 9.73
CA GLY A 32 1.70 -8.46 9.95
C GLY A 32 0.48 -8.39 9.05
N ASN A 33 -0.38 -9.40 9.19
CA ASN A 33 -1.58 -9.54 8.39
C ASN A 33 -2.83 -9.25 9.24
N PHE A 34 -3.80 -8.54 8.67
CA PHE A 34 -4.97 -8.05 9.40
C PHE A 34 -6.26 -8.22 8.61
N LEU A 35 -7.34 -8.53 9.33
CA LEU A 35 -8.71 -8.52 8.83
C LEU A 35 -9.46 -7.33 9.42
N ILE A 36 -10.14 -6.56 8.57
CA ILE A 36 -10.98 -5.44 8.99
C ILE A 36 -12.44 -5.79 8.76
N PHE A 37 -13.23 -5.64 9.83
CA PHE A 37 -14.66 -5.94 9.87
C PHE A 37 -15.51 -4.71 10.16
N SER A 38 -16.71 -4.68 9.60
CA SER A 38 -17.76 -3.68 9.85
C SER A 38 -19.05 -4.34 10.33
N ASN A 39 -19.81 -3.63 11.17
CA ASN A 39 -21.16 -4.02 11.57
C ASN A 39 -22.22 -3.56 10.55
N VAL A 40 -21.81 -2.76 9.58
CA VAL A 40 -22.66 -2.22 8.51
C VAL A 40 -22.18 -2.81 7.19
N PRO A 41 -23.08 -3.27 6.30
CA PRO A 41 -22.70 -3.72 4.98
C PRO A 41 -22.02 -2.59 4.21
N VAL A 42 -20.92 -2.91 3.54
CA VAL A 42 -20.27 -1.95 2.63
C VAL A 42 -21.15 -1.86 1.40
N LEU A 43 -21.66 -0.66 1.12
CA LEU A 43 -22.28 -0.39 -0.17
C LEU A 43 -21.16 -0.47 -1.21
N GLU A 44 -21.34 -1.30 -2.24
CA GLU A 44 -20.33 -1.63 -3.28
C GLU A 44 -19.57 -0.40 -3.82
N ASN A 45 -20.23 0.77 -3.85
CA ASN A 45 -19.63 2.05 -4.25
C ASN A 45 -18.50 2.54 -3.34
N GLU A 46 -18.54 2.27 -2.03
CA GLU A 46 -17.51 2.71 -1.09
C GLU A 46 -16.23 1.87 -1.21
N TYR A 47 -16.35 0.59 -1.55
CA TYR A 47 -15.20 -0.29 -1.80
C TYR A 47 -14.42 0.16 -3.04
N ASN A 48 -15.13 0.50 -4.13
CA ASN A 48 -14.50 1.03 -5.35
C ASN A 48 -13.80 2.38 -5.09
N LEU A 49 -14.38 3.25 -4.26
CA LEU A 49 -13.75 4.52 -3.86
C LEU A 49 -12.47 4.32 -3.02
N ILE A 50 -12.41 3.29 -2.19
CA ILE A 50 -11.20 2.95 -1.41
C ILE A 50 -10.10 2.42 -2.35
N LEU A 51 -10.46 1.55 -3.29
CA LEU A 51 -9.53 1.03 -4.30
C LEU A 51 -8.97 2.14 -5.20
N GLU A 52 -9.83 3.02 -5.71
CA GLU A 52 -9.40 4.17 -6.52
C GLU A 52 -8.46 5.10 -5.75
N LYS A 53 -8.72 5.36 -4.47
CA LYS A 53 -7.81 6.16 -3.63
C LYS A 53 -6.45 5.49 -3.44
N SER A 54 -6.43 4.17 -3.19
CA SER A 54 -5.19 3.40 -3.09
C SER A 54 -4.37 3.47 -4.39
N ASP A 55 -5.04 3.41 -5.54
CA ASP A 55 -4.35 3.46 -6.83
C ASP A 55 -3.85 4.88 -7.16
N LEU A 56 -4.59 5.92 -6.77
CA LEU A 56 -4.14 7.31 -6.88
C LEU A 56 -2.89 7.57 -6.04
N GLU A 57 -2.83 7.05 -4.81
CA GLU A 57 -1.65 7.16 -3.94
C GLU A 57 -0.43 6.44 -4.52
N LYS A 58 -0.63 5.27 -5.14
CA LYS A 58 0.45 4.55 -5.84
C LYS A 58 0.98 5.33 -7.04
N VAL A 59 0.09 5.96 -7.82
CA VAL A 59 0.47 6.79 -8.97
C VAL A 59 1.27 8.00 -8.51
N ALA A 60 0.79 8.73 -7.50
CA ALA A 60 1.51 9.88 -6.94
C ALA A 60 2.90 9.49 -6.41
N MET A 61 3.02 8.32 -5.77
CA MET A 61 4.32 7.81 -5.31
C MET A 61 5.24 7.43 -6.47
N ALA A 62 4.71 6.85 -7.54
CA ALA A 62 5.49 6.53 -8.74
C ALA A 62 6.00 7.79 -9.45
N GLU A 63 5.18 8.84 -9.56
CA GLU A 63 5.57 10.14 -10.12
C GLU A 63 6.72 10.76 -9.32
N ALA A 64 6.61 10.80 -7.98
CA ALA A 64 7.68 11.30 -7.12
C ALA A 64 8.99 10.51 -7.26
N ILE A 65 8.92 9.19 -7.46
CA ILE A 65 10.11 8.36 -7.72
C ILE A 65 10.74 8.70 -9.08
N VAL A 66 9.92 8.95 -10.11
CA VAL A 66 10.40 9.35 -11.44
C VAL A 66 11.13 10.69 -11.36
N ASP A 67 10.55 11.67 -10.67
CA ASP A 67 11.17 12.98 -10.50
C ASP A 67 12.53 12.89 -9.78
N LEU A 68 12.59 12.13 -8.68
CA LEU A 68 13.85 11.88 -7.96
C LEU A 68 14.90 11.20 -8.84
N ASN A 69 14.51 10.22 -9.66
CA ASN A 69 15.45 9.55 -10.57
C ASN A 69 16.01 10.51 -11.63
N ASN A 70 15.17 11.40 -12.17
CA ASN A 70 15.62 12.42 -13.11
C ASN A 70 16.64 13.37 -12.47
N GLU A 71 16.39 13.83 -11.24
CA GLU A 71 17.36 14.66 -10.50
C GLU A 71 18.70 13.95 -10.28
N ILE A 72 18.66 12.67 -9.91
CA ILE A 72 19.86 11.83 -9.75
C ILE A 72 20.66 11.76 -11.06
N GLU A 73 20.00 11.59 -12.21
CA GLU A 73 20.63 11.57 -13.53
C GLU A 73 21.37 12.89 -13.81
N ILE A 74 20.69 14.03 -13.59
CA ILE A 74 21.26 15.36 -13.77
C ILE A 74 22.50 15.56 -12.87
N LEU A 75 22.42 15.12 -11.62
CA LEU A 75 23.53 15.22 -10.68
C LEU A 75 24.72 14.34 -11.12
N LYS A 76 24.47 13.12 -11.60
CA LYS A 76 25.52 12.25 -12.15
C LYS A 76 26.22 12.89 -13.34
N GLU A 77 25.49 13.52 -14.25
CA GLU A 77 26.10 14.25 -15.37
C GLU A 77 26.98 15.41 -14.92
N LYS A 78 26.52 16.19 -13.93
CA LYS A 78 27.30 17.31 -13.36
C LYS A 78 28.59 16.82 -12.72
N ILE A 79 28.53 15.74 -11.93
CA ILE A 79 29.72 15.12 -11.31
C ILE A 79 30.70 14.67 -12.40
N ASN A 80 30.23 13.96 -13.42
CA ASN A 80 31.07 13.50 -14.53
C ASN A 80 31.76 14.65 -15.29
N LYS A 81 31.12 15.82 -15.42
CA LYS A 81 31.74 17.01 -16.03
C LYS A 81 32.84 17.58 -15.14
N LEU A 82 32.56 17.75 -13.86
CA LEU A 82 33.53 18.26 -12.88
C LEU A 82 34.77 17.36 -12.77
N GLU A 83 34.59 16.04 -12.81
CA GLU A 83 35.70 15.07 -12.79
C GLU A 83 36.59 15.14 -14.05
N LYS A 84 36.03 15.57 -15.19
CA LYS A 84 36.76 15.73 -16.45
C LYS A 84 37.48 17.07 -16.54
N GLU A 85 36.94 18.13 -15.92
CA GLU A 85 37.53 19.47 -15.90
C GLU A 85 38.62 19.64 -14.83
N GLY A 86 38.64 18.80 -13.80
CA GLY A 86 39.67 18.76 -12.75
C GLY A 86 40.93 17.94 -13.07
N LYS A 87 41.09 17.45 -14.30
CA LYS A 87 42.28 16.74 -14.82
C LYS A 87 42.96 17.54 -15.90
#